data_AF-A0A2K1JVL1-F1
#
_entry.id   AF-A0A2K1JVL1-F1
#
_cell.length_a   1.000
_cell.length_b   1.000
_cell.length_c   1.000
_cell.angle_alpha   90.00
_cell.angle_beta   90.00
_cell.angle_gamma   90.00
#
_symmetry.space_group_name_H-M   'P 1'
#
loop_
_entity.id
_entity.type
_entity.pdbx_description
1 polymer ?
#
loop_
_entity_poly.entity_id
_entity_poly.type
_entity_poly.pdbx_seq_one_letter_code
_entity_poly.pdbx_strand_id
1 'polypeptide(L)'
;MSFHREFVIALCVYSLLGVLAAAAAAAPGGKDDLDVGGLNIDYMYRPGNESTVLDKELTQIALNLEYLEAEYFLWGAYGFGHDVVAPYLVDGGPPPIGAQKANLDPYYTDLFIQMGLQEVGHIRCFKIDP
;
A
#
# COMPACT_ATOMS: atom_id res chain seq x y z
N MET A 1 -18.92 31.94 -9.56
CA MET A 1 -18.88 31.10 -10.79
C MET A 1 -17.46 30.79 -11.31
N SER A 2 -16.39 31.43 -10.83
CA SER A 2 -15.01 31.14 -11.30
C SER A 2 -14.41 29.85 -10.71
N PHE A 3 -14.65 29.57 -9.42
CA PHE A 3 -13.99 28.48 -8.69
C PHE A 3 -14.32 27.07 -9.23
N HIS A 4 -15.57 26.83 -9.62
CA HIS A 4 -15.96 25.53 -10.19
C HIS A 4 -15.27 25.24 -11.53
N ARG A 5 -15.03 26.27 -12.35
CA ARG A 5 -14.38 26.10 -13.64
C ARG A 5 -12.90 25.75 -13.48
N GLU A 6 -12.22 26.42 -12.54
CA GLU A 6 -10.82 26.13 -12.19
C GLU A 6 -10.66 24.72 -11.61
N PHE A 7 -11.59 24.29 -10.74
CA PHE A 7 -11.57 22.96 -10.13
C PHE A 7 -11.79 21.82 -11.14
N VAL A 8 -12.70 22.02 -12.10
CA VAL A 8 -12.93 21.06 -13.19
C VAL A 8 -11.72 20.98 -14.12
N ILE A 9 -11.09 22.12 -14.43
CA ILE A 9 -9.85 22.14 -15.24
C ILE A 9 -8.72 21.43 -14.50
N ALA A 10 -8.56 21.65 -13.19
CA ALA A 10 -7.55 20.97 -12.38
C ALA A 10 -7.76 19.44 -12.32
N LEU A 11 -9.01 18.98 -12.17
CA LEU A 11 -9.35 17.56 -12.23
C LEU A 11 -9.08 16.95 -13.61
N CYS A 12 -9.43 17.65 -14.69
CA CYS A 12 -9.14 17.19 -16.05
C CYS A 12 -7.63 17.09 -16.29
N VAL A 13 -6.85 18.08 -15.87
CA VAL A 13 -5.38 18.07 -15.99
C VAL A 13 -4.76 16.96 -15.14
N TYR A 14 -5.25 16.72 -13.92
CA TYR A 14 -4.79 15.63 -13.06
C TYR A 14 -5.08 14.26 -13.67
N SER A 15 -6.29 14.06 -14.20
CA SER A 15 -6.65 12.81 -14.90
C SER A 15 -5.86 12.60 -16.20
N LEU A 16 -5.55 13.67 -16.95
CA LEU A 16 -4.70 13.59 -18.15
C LEU A 16 -3.23 13.32 -17.80
N LEU A 17 -2.70 13.88 -16.71
CA LEU A 17 -1.35 13.60 -16.22
C LEU A 17 -1.21 12.16 -15.73
N GLY A 18 -2.23 11.62 -15.04
CA GLY A 18 -2.25 10.22 -14.61
C GLY A 18 -2.25 9.24 -15.80
N VAL A 19 -2.98 9.55 -16.87
CA VAL A 19 -3.01 8.73 -18.10
C VAL A 19 -1.71 8.83 -18.88
N LEU A 20 -1.04 9.99 -18.89
CA LEU A 20 0.27 10.14 -19.55
C LEU A 20 1.38 9.42 -18.77
N ALA A 21 1.33 9.43 -17.44
CA ALA A 21 2.23 8.66 -16.59
C ALA A 21 2.04 7.14 -16.78
N ALA A 22 0.79 6.68 -16.91
CA ALA A 22 0.48 5.28 -17.20
C ALA A 22 0.92 4.84 -18.61
N ALA A 23 0.87 5.74 -19.61
CA ALA A 23 1.32 5.45 -20.97
C ALA A 23 2.85 5.42 -21.10
N ALA A 24 3.58 6.21 -20.31
CA ALA A 24 5.05 6.18 -20.28
C ALA A 24 5.60 4.88 -19.64
N ALA A 25 4.84 4.27 -18.73
CA ALA A 25 5.17 2.97 -18.15
C ALA A 25 4.89 1.78 -19.08
N ALA A 26 4.25 1.99 -20.24
CA ALA A 26 3.85 0.95 -21.19
C ALA A 26 4.78 0.86 -22.42
N ALA A 27 6.04 1.29 -22.31
CA ALA A 27 7.04 1.07 -23.36
C ALA A 27 7.46 -0.41 -23.38
N PRO A 28 7.37 -1.12 -24.52
CA PRO A 28 7.77 -2.51 -24.59
C PRO A 28 9.28 -2.61 -24.81
N GLY A 29 9.95 -3.34 -23.90
CA GLY A 29 11.21 -4.01 -24.20
C GLY A 29 12.48 -3.17 -24.06
N GLY A 30 12.95 -3.05 -22.82
CA GLY A 30 14.36 -2.92 -22.48
C GLY A 30 14.64 -3.83 -21.29
N LYS A 31 15.80 -4.50 -21.26
CA LYS A 31 16.27 -5.20 -20.05
C LYS A 31 16.74 -4.12 -19.11
N ASP A 32 15.77 -3.47 -18.50
CA ASP A 32 15.98 -2.30 -17.70
C ASP A 32 15.94 -2.82 -16.27
N ASP A 33 17.11 -3.19 -15.78
CA ASP A 33 17.35 -3.40 -14.36
C ASP A 33 16.89 -2.10 -13.67
N LEU A 34 15.65 -2.09 -13.19
CA LEU A 34 15.06 -0.97 -12.46
C LEU A 34 15.81 -0.89 -11.14
N ASP A 35 16.86 -0.09 -11.12
CA ASP A 35 17.68 0.17 -9.94
C ASP A 35 16.91 1.08 -8.97
N VAL A 36 15.95 0.50 -8.26
CA VAL A 36 15.23 1.18 -7.19
C VAL A 36 16.07 1.06 -5.92
N GLY A 37 17.08 1.93 -5.80
CA GLY A 37 17.88 2.07 -4.57
C GLY A 37 19.05 1.08 -4.41
N GLY A 38 19.66 0.60 -5.50
CA GLY A 38 20.81 -0.31 -5.48
C GLY A 38 20.43 -1.79 -5.50
N LEU A 39 19.15 -2.12 -5.61
CA LEU A 39 18.65 -3.50 -5.62
C LEU A 39 18.30 -3.90 -7.05
N ASN A 40 19.09 -4.80 -7.63
CA ASN A 40 18.79 -5.45 -8.91
C ASN A 40 17.66 -6.46 -8.68
N ILE A 41 16.41 -6.00 -8.72
CA ILE A 41 15.22 -6.84 -8.56
C ILE A 41 14.72 -7.22 -9.97
N ASP A 42 14.91 -8.48 -10.37
CA ASP A 42 14.32 -9.03 -11.59
C ASP A 42 12.81 -9.24 -11.37
N TYR A 43 12.00 -8.26 -11.76
CA TYR A 43 10.53 -8.31 -11.65
C TYR A 43 9.87 -9.34 -12.59
N MET A 44 10.63 -10.08 -13.41
CA MET A 44 10.06 -11.07 -14.32
C MET A 44 9.67 -12.34 -13.56
N TYR A 45 8.36 -12.60 -13.46
CA TYR A 45 7.84 -13.90 -13.02
C TYR A 45 8.35 -15.00 -13.97
N ARG A 46 9.21 -15.89 -13.46
CA ARG A 46 9.72 -17.05 -14.20
C ARG A 46 9.06 -18.30 -13.63
N PRO A 47 8.13 -18.96 -14.35
CA PRO A 47 7.51 -20.18 -13.86
C PRO A 47 8.57 -21.23 -13.49
N GLY A 48 8.59 -21.66 -12.24
CA GLY A 48 9.52 -22.68 -11.73
C GLY A 48 10.82 -22.15 -11.11
N ASN A 49 10.95 -20.85 -10.85
CA ASN A 49 12.00 -20.35 -9.95
C ASN A 49 11.59 -20.56 -8.49
N GLU A 50 12.52 -21.08 -7.67
CA GLU A 50 12.36 -21.03 -6.23
C GLU A 50 12.59 -19.59 -5.76
N SER A 51 11.81 -19.12 -4.78
CA SER A 51 12.06 -17.83 -4.15
C SER A 51 13.45 -17.81 -3.54
N THR A 52 14.27 -16.83 -3.93
CA THR A 52 15.62 -16.68 -3.40
C THR A 52 15.56 -16.29 -1.92
N VAL A 53 16.70 -16.40 -1.22
CA VAL A 53 16.80 -15.91 0.17
C VAL A 53 16.46 -14.43 0.24
N LEU A 54 16.96 -13.63 -0.72
CA LEU A 54 16.68 -12.20 -0.79
C LEU A 54 15.20 -11.92 -1.02
N ASP A 55 14.53 -12.66 -1.91
CA ASP A 55 13.07 -12.48 -2.15
C ASP A 55 12.27 -12.70 -0.87
N LYS A 56 12.63 -13.72 -0.08
CA LYS A 56 11.97 -14.01 1.20
C LYS A 56 12.22 -12.90 2.22
N GLU A 57 13.45 -12.40 2.32
CA GLU A 57 13.81 -11.30 3.22
C GLU A 57 13.08 -10.00 2.84
N LEU A 58 13.05 -9.66 1.55
CA LEU A 58 12.33 -8.49 1.04
C LEU A 58 10.82 -8.62 1.28
N THR A 59 10.25 -9.81 1.08
CA THR A 59 8.83 -10.07 1.37
C THR A 59 8.53 -9.92 2.85
N GLN A 60 9.42 -10.35 3.74
CA GLN A 60 9.27 -10.17 5.19
C GLN A 60 9.29 -8.68 5.58
N ILE A 61 10.16 -7.88 4.95
CA ILE A 61 10.20 -6.42 5.15
C ILE A 61 8.89 -5.78 4.66
N ALA A 62 8.44 -6.15 3.46
CA ALA A 62 7.17 -5.67 2.90
C ALA A 62 6.00 -6.00 3.83
N LEU A 63 5.89 -7.26 4.28
CA LEU A 63 4.84 -7.68 5.22
C LEU A 63 4.85 -6.87 6.52
N ASN A 64 6.03 -6.56 7.08
CA ASN A 64 6.14 -5.72 8.27
C ASN A 64 5.68 -4.28 8.03
N LEU A 65 5.88 -3.73 6.83
CA LEU A 65 5.37 -2.42 6.44
C LEU A 65 3.84 -2.44 6.36
N GLU A 66 3.25 -3.48 5.77
CA GLU A 66 1.78 -3.61 5.71
C GLU A 66 1.16 -3.65 7.12
N TYR A 67 1.78 -4.34 8.08
CA TYR A 67 1.33 -4.31 9.48
C TYR A 67 1.41 -2.91 10.09
N LEU A 68 2.50 -2.20 9.85
CA LEU A 68 2.69 -0.84 10.34
C LEU A 68 1.61 0.09 9.78
N GLU A 69 1.35 0.03 8.48
CA GLU A 69 0.38 0.88 7.79
C GLU A 69 -1.05 0.54 8.20
N ALA A 70 -1.39 -0.76 8.30
CA ALA A 70 -2.68 -1.21 8.83
C ALA A 70 -2.93 -0.66 10.24
N GLU A 71 -1.97 -0.82 11.15
CA GLU A 71 -2.08 -0.26 12.50
C GLU A 71 -2.20 1.27 12.48
N TYR A 72 -1.36 1.96 11.71
CA TYR A 72 -1.38 3.42 11.62
C TYR A 72 -2.74 3.97 11.16
N PHE A 73 -3.26 3.44 10.05
CA PHE A 73 -4.52 3.91 9.49
C PHE A 73 -5.74 3.52 10.33
N LEU A 74 -5.80 2.29 10.83
CA LEU A 74 -6.91 1.81 11.64
C LEU A 74 -6.97 2.51 13.00
N TRP A 75 -5.82 2.67 13.69
CA TRP A 75 -5.80 3.45 14.93
C TRP A 75 -6.17 4.91 14.67
N GLY A 76 -5.63 5.52 13.61
CA GLY A 76 -5.95 6.89 13.23
C GLY A 76 -7.46 7.11 13.02
N ALA A 77 -8.15 6.21 12.33
CA ALA A 77 -9.59 6.32 12.06
C ALA A 77 -10.49 5.88 13.23
N TYR A 78 -10.22 4.70 13.81
CA TYR A 78 -11.13 4.05 14.75
C TYR A 78 -10.72 4.19 16.21
N GLY A 79 -9.42 4.30 16.47
CA GLY A 79 -8.86 4.20 17.83
C GLY A 79 -8.65 2.76 18.31
N PHE A 80 -8.61 1.80 17.38
CA PHE A 80 -8.21 0.42 17.61
C PHE A 80 -7.57 -0.12 16.33
N GLY A 81 -6.85 -1.23 16.44
CA GLY A 81 -5.96 -1.70 15.40
C GLY A 81 -6.44 -2.91 14.63
N HIS A 82 -5.45 -3.57 14.02
CA HIS A 82 -5.64 -4.77 13.23
C HIS A 82 -6.14 -5.95 14.08
N ASP A 83 -5.76 -5.98 15.36
CA ASP A 83 -6.21 -6.95 16.37
C ASP A 83 -7.74 -7.02 16.55
N VAL A 84 -8.43 -5.92 16.31
CA VAL A 84 -9.90 -5.89 16.31
C VAL A 84 -10.48 -6.17 14.93
N VAL A 85 -9.87 -5.62 13.87
CA VAL A 85 -10.42 -5.70 12.50
C VAL A 85 -10.27 -7.09 11.87
N ALA A 86 -9.11 -7.73 12.05
CA ALA A 86 -8.83 -9.07 11.56
C ALA A 86 -7.90 -9.85 12.52
N PRO A 87 -8.40 -10.24 13.71
CA PRO A 87 -7.59 -10.88 14.76
C PRO A 87 -6.83 -12.13 14.32
N TYR A 88 -7.36 -12.86 13.33
CA TYR A 88 -6.75 -14.07 12.78
C TYR A 88 -5.52 -13.79 11.91
N LEU A 89 -5.22 -12.53 11.60
CA LEU A 89 -4.07 -12.10 10.80
C LEU A 89 -2.98 -11.41 11.63
N VAL A 90 -3.08 -11.35 12.97
CA VAL A 90 -2.11 -10.60 13.81
C VAL A 90 -0.91 -11.45 14.27
N ASP A 91 -0.98 -12.77 14.09
CA ASP A 91 0.07 -13.75 14.49
C ASP A 91 0.57 -13.60 15.93
N GLY A 92 -0.26 -13.07 16.83
CA GLY A 92 0.10 -12.89 18.24
C GLY A 92 1.07 -11.74 18.53
N GLY A 93 1.29 -10.82 17.58
CA GLY A 93 2.03 -9.58 17.82
C GLY A 93 1.34 -8.70 18.88
N PRO A 94 2.10 -7.94 19.69
CA PRO A 94 1.51 -7.00 20.64
C PRO A 94 0.87 -5.81 19.91
N PRO A 95 -0.18 -5.20 20.48
CA PRO A 95 -0.72 -3.96 19.94
C PRO A 95 0.31 -2.82 20.02
N PRO A 96 0.21 -1.82 19.14
CA PRO A 96 1.16 -0.70 19.10
C PRO A 96 1.12 0.12 20.39
N ILE A 97 2.28 0.54 20.86
CA ILE A 97 2.40 1.36 22.08
C ILE A 97 2.22 2.83 21.71
N GLY A 98 1.25 3.48 22.35
CA GLY A 98 1.01 4.92 22.20
C GLY A 98 0.17 5.31 20.98
N ALA A 99 -0.35 4.34 20.22
CA ALA A 99 -1.31 4.62 19.16
C ALA A 99 -2.62 5.20 19.74
N GLN A 100 -3.19 6.17 19.03
CA GLN A 100 -4.38 6.89 19.45
C GLN A 100 -5.24 7.23 18.24
N LYS A 101 -6.53 7.40 18.48
CA LYS A 101 -7.44 7.94 17.49
C LYS A 101 -7.03 9.36 17.11
N ALA A 102 -6.90 9.61 15.81
CA ALA A 102 -6.60 10.94 15.30
C ALA A 102 -7.88 11.81 15.25
N ASN A 103 -7.70 13.12 15.40
CA ASN A 103 -8.78 14.10 15.25
C ASN A 103 -8.95 14.46 13.77
N LEU A 104 -9.51 13.52 12.99
CA LEU A 104 -9.75 13.66 11.56
C LEU A 104 -11.15 14.19 11.30
N ASP A 105 -11.33 14.97 10.23
CA ASP A 105 -12.65 15.27 9.72
C ASP A 105 -13.27 14.04 9.02
N PRO A 106 -14.57 14.06 8.69
CA PRO A 106 -15.23 12.89 8.11
C PRO A 106 -14.63 12.39 6.79
N TYR A 107 -14.08 13.28 5.96
CA TYR A 107 -13.47 12.90 4.68
C TYR A 107 -12.15 12.15 4.91
N TYR A 108 -11.26 12.68 5.74
CA TYR A 108 -10.01 11.98 6.05
C TYR A 108 -10.22 10.73 6.88
N THR A 109 -11.26 10.70 7.73
CA THR A 109 -11.64 9.49 8.46
C THR A 109 -11.99 8.37 7.48
N ASP A 110 -12.83 8.66 6.47
CA ASP A 110 -13.19 7.67 5.45
C ASP A 110 -11.98 7.21 4.63
N LEU A 111 -11.10 8.15 4.25
CA LEU A 111 -9.86 7.81 3.57
C LEU A 111 -8.96 6.88 4.40
N PHE A 112 -8.77 7.17 5.69
CA PHE A 112 -7.97 6.33 6.57
C PHE A 112 -8.57 4.93 6.73
N ILE A 113 -9.90 4.82 6.79
CA ILE A 113 -10.58 3.52 6.81
C ILE A 113 -10.27 2.75 5.53
N GLN A 114 -10.41 3.39 4.36
CA GLN A 114 -10.15 2.74 3.08
C GLN A 114 -8.70 2.27 2.96
N MET A 115 -7.73 3.10 3.36
CA MET A 115 -6.31 2.71 3.38
C MET A 115 -6.07 1.54 4.34
N GLY A 116 -6.52 1.65 5.59
CA GLY A 116 -6.32 0.57 6.58
C GLY A 116 -6.93 -0.77 6.16
N LEU A 117 -8.06 -0.76 5.46
CA LEU A 117 -8.66 -1.99 4.92
C LEU A 117 -7.90 -2.57 3.72
N GLN A 118 -7.25 -1.74 2.90
CA GLN A 118 -6.37 -2.21 1.82
C GLN A 118 -5.15 -2.94 2.39
N GLU A 119 -4.51 -2.39 3.42
CA GLU A 119 -3.32 -3.02 4.02
C GLU A 119 -3.65 -4.34 4.73
N VAL A 120 -4.83 -4.44 5.37
CA VAL A 120 -5.33 -5.74 5.88
C VAL A 120 -5.51 -6.74 4.73
N GLY A 121 -5.94 -6.28 3.56
CA GLY A 121 -6.01 -7.08 2.34
C GLY A 121 -4.64 -7.55 1.86
N HIS A 122 -3.62 -6.67 1.88
CA HIS A 122 -2.24 -7.02 1.53
C HIS A 122 -1.64 -8.05 2.48
N ILE A 123 -1.81 -7.88 3.81
CA ILE A 123 -1.38 -8.87 4.81
C ILE A 123 -2.02 -10.23 4.53
N ARG A 124 -3.32 -10.24 4.20
CA ARG A 124 -4.02 -11.48 3.84
C ARG A 124 -3.42 -12.12 2.59
N CYS A 125 -3.10 -11.33 1.56
CA CYS A 125 -2.49 -11.80 0.32
C CYS A 125 -1.14 -12.48 0.59
N PHE A 126 -0.25 -11.84 1.35
CA PHE A 126 1.06 -12.39 1.68
C PHE A 126 1.00 -13.70 2.50
N LYS A 127 -0.06 -13.89 3.30
CA LYS A 127 -0.17 -15.04 4.20
C LYS A 127 -0.95 -16.22 3.64
N ILE A 128 -1.90 -15.97 2.73
CA ILE A 128 -2.83 -16.99 2.24
C ILE A 128 -2.35 -17.65 0.95
N ASP A 129 -1.32 -17.13 0.27
CA ASP A 129 -0.67 -17.89 -0.81
C ASP A 129 0.28 -18.97 -0.23
N PRO A 130 -0.04 -20.28 -0.41
CA PRO A 130 0.80 -21.40 0.01
C PRO A 130 1.98 -21.68 -0.92
#